data_AF-A0A952SXG1-F1
#
_entry.id   AF-A0A952SXG1-F1
#
_cell.length_a   1.000
_cell.length_b   1.000
_cell.length_c   1.000
_cell.angle_alpha   90.00
_cell.angle_beta   90.00
_cell.angle_gamma   90.00
#
_symmetry.space_group_name_H-M   'P 1'
#
loop_
_entity.id
_entity.type
_entity.pdbx_description
1 polymer ?
#
loop_
_entity_poly.entity_id
_entity_poly.type
_entity_poly.pdbx_seq_one_letter_code
_entity_poly.pdbx_strand_id
1 'polypeptide(L)'
;MQPMFRNAGEALGVTAIINLVNPNGTLYKSSVAVRELYEVEQLLAGAPPYSSQPGFKGLRSPAWPEDILGAIDSGRTERGRALYKDLCQGCHLAPVNEPAFWEDHRWQAPNAVGEQYLKLVEIPVTIIGTDPAQAAVLHTRKVTLPPYLGLDGTSDAGGTVVTNTFGAALAAVVERSVNVWCDEHKLSPSDRDRFNGHRPNLLQTKEIYKARPLNGIWATPPFLHNGSVPTIYSLLSPVEGRPKTFCLGNREYDPEQMGYRTECSPGMFQLDTSIDGNHNTGHEFRNGPRGQGVIGRGLSHEERLDLLEFLKSL
;
A
#
# COMPACT_ATOMS: atom_id res chain seq x y z
N MET A 1 -8.14 5.57 -7.93
CA MET A 1 -6.92 6.21 -8.43
C MET A 1 -6.36 5.40 -9.60
N GLN A 2 -6.07 6.09 -10.70
CA GLN A 2 -5.52 5.52 -11.92
C GLN A 2 -3.97 5.47 -11.84
N PRO A 3 -3.29 4.52 -12.53
CA PRO A 3 -1.87 4.21 -12.34
C PRO A 3 -0.92 5.36 -12.69
N MET A 4 -1.15 6.12 -13.77
CA MET A 4 -0.23 7.22 -14.13
C MET A 4 -0.27 8.35 -13.11
N PHE A 5 -1.43 8.65 -12.55
CA PHE A 5 -1.54 9.60 -11.45
C PHE A 5 -0.75 9.11 -10.22
N ARG A 6 -0.91 7.85 -9.82
CA ARG A 6 -0.15 7.27 -8.69
C ARG A 6 1.35 7.32 -8.96
N ASN A 7 1.80 6.76 -10.08
CA ASN A 7 3.22 6.58 -10.40
C ASN A 7 3.92 7.93 -10.64
N ALA A 8 3.27 8.88 -11.32
CA ALA A 8 3.82 10.22 -11.52
C ALA A 8 3.88 11.01 -10.21
N GLY A 9 2.85 10.89 -9.35
CA GLY A 9 2.85 11.50 -8.02
C GLY A 9 3.99 11.01 -7.14
N GLU A 10 4.26 9.70 -7.14
CA GLU A 10 5.40 9.11 -6.44
C GLU A 10 6.73 9.59 -7.03
N ALA A 11 6.88 9.60 -8.35
CA ALA A 11 8.10 10.09 -9.00
C ALA A 11 8.42 11.55 -8.61
N LEU A 12 7.40 12.42 -8.62
CA LEU A 12 7.51 13.83 -8.21
C LEU A 12 7.79 14.00 -6.71
N GLY A 13 7.32 13.07 -5.88
CA GLY A 13 7.58 13.08 -4.44
C GLY A 13 9.00 12.69 -4.06
N VAL A 14 9.75 12.03 -4.96
CA VAL A 14 11.07 11.47 -4.66
C VAL A 14 12.20 12.20 -5.39
N THR A 15 12.17 12.26 -6.72
CA THR A 15 13.31 12.81 -7.51
C THR A 15 12.92 13.60 -8.76
N ALA A 16 11.73 13.41 -9.33
CA ALA A 16 11.35 14.11 -10.54
C ALA A 16 11.14 15.60 -10.26
N ILE A 17 11.70 16.45 -11.12
CA ILE A 17 11.57 17.90 -11.02
C ILE A 17 10.40 18.39 -11.86
N ILE A 18 9.76 19.48 -11.42
CA ILE A 18 8.60 20.08 -12.09
C ILE A 18 8.70 21.61 -12.07
N ASN A 19 8.33 22.25 -13.18
CA ASN A 19 8.27 23.70 -13.25
C ASN A 19 6.97 24.24 -12.63
N LEU A 20 7.04 24.70 -11.39
CA LEU A 20 5.96 25.39 -10.68
C LEU A 20 6.26 26.87 -10.39
N VAL A 21 7.41 27.38 -10.82
CA VAL A 21 7.93 28.69 -10.38
C VAL A 21 8.30 29.63 -11.51
N ASN A 22 8.52 29.11 -12.73
CA ASN A 22 8.86 29.93 -13.89
C ASN A 22 7.67 30.01 -14.86
N PRO A 23 6.77 31.00 -14.72
CA PRO A 23 5.61 31.18 -15.60
C PRO A 23 5.98 31.59 -17.03
N ASN A 24 7.22 32.04 -17.27
CA ASN A 24 7.72 32.31 -18.62
C ASN A 24 8.12 31.03 -19.37
N GLY A 25 8.26 29.90 -18.65
CA GLY A 25 8.41 28.57 -19.23
C GLY A 25 7.10 27.79 -19.25
N THR A 26 7.13 26.55 -19.75
CA THR A 26 5.97 25.65 -19.69
C THR A 26 5.76 25.23 -18.23
N LEU A 27 4.72 25.76 -17.58
CA LEU A 27 4.29 25.31 -16.26
C LEU A 27 3.91 23.81 -16.30
N TYR A 28 4.11 23.12 -15.18
CA TYR A 28 3.85 21.68 -14.99
C TYR A 28 4.71 20.72 -15.83
N LYS A 29 5.51 21.23 -16.76
CA LYS A 29 6.53 20.43 -17.42
C LYS A 29 7.44 19.82 -16.36
N SER A 30 7.64 18.51 -16.44
CA SER A 30 8.41 17.75 -15.47
C SER A 30 9.37 16.78 -16.14
N SER A 31 10.30 16.25 -15.33
CA SER A 31 11.19 15.16 -15.73
C SER A 31 10.56 13.78 -15.51
N VAL A 32 9.25 13.69 -15.33
CA VAL A 32 8.56 12.40 -15.15
C VAL A 32 8.62 11.60 -16.45
N ALA A 33 9.17 10.39 -16.36
CA ALA A 33 9.30 9.44 -17.45
C ALA A 33 7.98 8.66 -17.66
N VAL A 34 6.92 9.36 -18.12
CA VAL A 34 5.54 8.81 -18.14
C VAL A 34 5.43 7.52 -18.95
N ARG A 35 6.13 7.42 -20.08
CA ARG A 35 6.15 6.21 -20.91
C ARG A 35 6.77 5.03 -20.18
N GLU A 36 7.92 5.25 -19.55
CA GLU A 36 8.65 4.25 -18.79
C GLU A 36 7.85 3.79 -17.57
N LEU A 37 7.16 4.71 -16.89
CA LEU A 37 6.23 4.37 -15.80
C LEU A 37 5.08 3.48 -16.29
N TYR A 38 4.56 3.72 -17.51
CA TYR A 38 3.57 2.83 -18.12
C TYR A 38 4.16 1.46 -18.46
N GLU A 39 5.36 1.42 -19.05
CA GLU A 39 6.04 0.16 -19.41
C GLU A 39 6.33 -0.69 -18.17
N VAL A 40 6.76 -0.07 -17.06
CA VAL A 40 6.93 -0.74 -15.77
C VAL A 40 5.60 -1.27 -15.24
N GLU A 41 4.50 -0.49 -15.32
CA GLU A 41 3.17 -0.96 -14.91
C GLU A 41 2.76 -2.23 -15.68
N GLN A 42 2.96 -2.25 -17.00
CA GLN A 42 2.64 -3.40 -17.84
C GLN A 42 3.51 -4.62 -17.51
N LEU A 43 4.81 -4.41 -17.27
CA LEU A 43 5.73 -5.46 -16.87
C LEU A 43 5.32 -6.10 -15.53
N LEU A 44 4.97 -5.28 -14.54
CA LEU A 44 4.57 -5.73 -13.21
C LEU A 44 3.20 -6.40 -13.21
N ALA A 45 2.24 -5.90 -14.00
CA ALA A 45 0.91 -6.48 -14.09
C ALA A 45 0.90 -7.83 -14.84
N GLY A 46 1.65 -7.91 -15.95
CA GLY A 46 1.61 -9.03 -16.88
C GLY A 46 0.26 -9.16 -17.60
N ALA A 47 0.02 -10.30 -18.24
CA ALA A 47 -1.25 -10.56 -18.93
C ALA A 47 -2.45 -10.59 -17.97
N PRO A 48 -3.65 -10.14 -18.40
CA PRO A 48 -4.86 -10.14 -17.57
C PRO A 48 -5.13 -11.51 -16.92
N PRO A 49 -5.38 -11.56 -15.60
CA PRO A 49 -5.50 -12.84 -14.89
C PRO A 49 -6.89 -13.49 -15.00
N TYR A 50 -7.77 -13.07 -15.93
CA TYR A 50 -9.21 -13.41 -15.96
C TYR A 50 -9.57 -14.61 -16.84
N SER A 51 -8.62 -15.51 -17.10
CA SER A 51 -8.86 -16.71 -17.91
C SER A 51 -9.62 -17.80 -17.13
N SER A 52 -9.98 -18.92 -17.77
CA SER A 52 -10.58 -20.09 -17.11
C SER A 52 -9.74 -20.68 -15.97
N GLN A 53 -8.44 -20.36 -15.93
CA GLN A 53 -7.57 -20.57 -14.77
C GLN A 53 -7.00 -19.23 -14.29
N PRO A 54 -7.71 -18.55 -13.36
CA PRO A 54 -7.28 -17.26 -12.88
C PRO A 54 -5.90 -17.30 -12.22
N GLY A 55 -5.12 -16.23 -12.38
CA GLY A 55 -3.79 -16.15 -11.79
C GLY A 55 -2.95 -15.00 -12.33
N PHE A 56 -2.28 -14.26 -11.46
CA PHE A 56 -1.39 -13.17 -11.86
C PHE A 56 -0.22 -13.68 -12.73
N LYS A 57 0.01 -13.01 -13.86
CA LYS A 57 1.03 -13.40 -14.84
C LYS A 57 2.25 -12.45 -14.85
N GLY A 58 2.19 -11.34 -14.11
CA GLY A 58 3.31 -10.42 -13.90
C GLY A 58 4.15 -10.77 -12.68
N LEU A 59 4.57 -9.74 -11.94
CA LEU A 59 5.38 -9.90 -10.72
C LEU A 59 4.64 -10.75 -9.67
N ARG A 60 5.33 -11.73 -9.10
CA ARG A 60 4.81 -12.61 -8.05
C ARG A 60 5.65 -12.48 -6.79
N SER A 61 5.04 -12.76 -5.64
CA SER A 61 5.76 -12.89 -4.37
C SER A 61 6.80 -14.01 -4.44
N PRO A 62 7.93 -13.87 -3.73
CA PRO A 62 8.87 -14.97 -3.57
C PRO A 62 8.24 -16.05 -2.66
N ALA A 63 8.47 -17.31 -3.02
CA ALA A 63 8.19 -18.42 -2.12
C ALA A 63 9.19 -18.39 -0.95
N TRP A 64 8.77 -18.88 0.21
CA TRP A 64 9.66 -19.09 1.34
C TRP A 64 10.79 -20.07 0.94
N PRO A 65 12.07 -19.69 1.04
CA PRO A 65 13.19 -20.54 0.66
C PRO A 65 13.52 -21.52 1.79
N GLU A 66 12.85 -22.68 1.79
CA GLU A 66 13.02 -23.72 2.85
C GLU A 66 14.47 -24.22 3.01
N ASP A 67 15.26 -24.18 1.94
CA ASP A 67 16.68 -24.54 1.92
C ASP A 67 17.59 -23.51 2.63
N ILE A 68 17.12 -22.27 2.79
CA ILE A 68 17.87 -21.17 3.41
C ILE A 68 17.30 -20.81 4.77
N LEU A 69 15.97 -20.66 4.87
CA LEU A 69 15.27 -20.15 6.06
C LEU A 69 14.59 -21.25 6.89
N GLY A 70 14.78 -22.52 6.51
CA GLY A 70 14.25 -23.68 7.21
C GLY A 70 12.90 -24.16 6.66
N ALA A 71 12.63 -25.45 6.87
CA ALA A 71 11.43 -26.12 6.38
C ALA A 71 10.15 -25.57 7.03
N ILE A 72 9.06 -25.58 6.27
CA ILE A 72 7.74 -25.19 6.76
C ILE A 72 7.13 -26.36 7.55
N ASP A 73 6.61 -26.07 8.75
CA ASP A 73 5.91 -27.06 9.57
C ASP A 73 4.46 -27.19 9.06
N SER A 74 4.15 -28.32 8.43
CA SER A 74 2.83 -28.60 7.85
C SER A 74 1.71 -28.67 8.89
N GLY A 75 2.00 -29.16 10.11
CA GLY A 75 1.04 -29.24 11.20
C GLY A 75 0.67 -27.87 11.75
N ARG A 76 1.67 -26.98 11.91
CA ARG A 76 1.46 -25.58 12.27
C ARG A 76 0.75 -24.81 11.16
N THR A 77 1.13 -25.04 9.91
CA THR A 77 0.53 -24.42 8.72
C THR A 77 -0.98 -24.67 8.65
N GLU A 78 -1.43 -25.91 8.90
CA GLU A 78 -2.87 -26.24 8.87
C GLU A 78 -3.65 -25.54 10.00
N ARG A 79 -3.09 -25.49 11.21
CA ARG A 79 -3.72 -24.75 12.33
C ARG A 79 -3.73 -23.24 12.06
N GLY A 80 -2.63 -22.71 11.53
CA GLY A 80 -2.51 -21.31 11.14
C GLY A 80 -3.47 -20.91 10.02
N ARG A 81 -3.72 -21.81 9.06
CA ARG A 81 -4.71 -21.64 7.99
C ARG A 81 -6.12 -21.44 8.57
N ALA A 82 -6.50 -22.26 9.55
CA ALA A 82 -7.79 -22.12 10.22
C ALA A 82 -7.89 -20.76 10.95
N LEU A 83 -6.84 -20.37 11.69
CA LEU A 83 -6.77 -19.06 12.35
C LEU A 83 -6.83 -17.90 11.36
N TYR A 84 -6.12 -17.98 10.24
CA TYR A 84 -6.12 -16.94 9.20
C TYR A 84 -7.50 -16.75 8.61
N LYS A 85 -8.20 -17.85 8.29
CA LYS A 85 -9.56 -17.80 7.78
C LYS A 85 -10.51 -17.07 8.73
N ASP A 86 -10.39 -17.35 10.03
CA ASP A 86 -11.28 -16.77 11.05
C ASP A 86 -10.93 -15.32 11.41
N LEU A 87 -9.64 -14.98 11.42
CA LEU A 87 -9.16 -13.73 12.02
C LEU A 87 -8.62 -12.71 11.01
N CYS A 88 -8.12 -13.15 9.85
CA CYS A 88 -7.35 -12.32 8.92
C CYS A 88 -8.07 -12.15 7.57
N GLN A 89 -8.63 -13.23 7.03
CA GLN A 89 -9.18 -13.29 5.67
C GLN A 89 -10.27 -12.26 5.40
N GLY A 90 -11.08 -11.92 6.40
CA GLY A 90 -12.15 -10.91 6.24
C GLY A 90 -11.63 -9.53 5.80
N CYS A 91 -10.41 -9.18 6.19
CA CYS A 91 -9.73 -7.94 5.79
C CYS A 91 -8.71 -8.17 4.68
N HIS A 92 -7.90 -9.23 4.78
CA HIS A 92 -6.76 -9.49 3.90
C HIS A 92 -7.09 -10.34 2.67
N LEU A 93 -8.31 -10.83 2.54
CA LEU A 93 -8.75 -11.77 1.49
C LEU A 93 -8.09 -13.15 1.63
N ALA A 94 -8.60 -14.12 0.87
CA ALA A 94 -8.00 -15.45 0.82
C ALA A 94 -6.63 -15.40 0.11
N PRO A 95 -5.76 -16.40 0.31
CA PRO A 95 -4.53 -16.54 -0.46
C PRO A 95 -4.77 -16.50 -1.97
N VAL A 96 -3.89 -15.80 -2.70
CA VAL A 96 -4.03 -15.56 -4.15
C VAL A 96 -4.05 -16.84 -4.99
N ASN A 97 -3.47 -17.92 -4.48
CA ASN A 97 -3.46 -19.24 -5.13
C ASN A 97 -4.74 -20.06 -4.87
N GLU A 98 -5.72 -19.53 -4.13
CA GLU A 98 -6.96 -20.23 -3.81
C GLU A 98 -8.16 -19.70 -4.61
N PRO A 99 -9.13 -20.58 -4.98
CA PRO A 99 -10.35 -20.15 -5.66
C PRO A 99 -11.10 -19.04 -4.92
N ALA A 100 -11.15 -19.12 -3.59
CA ALA A 100 -11.84 -18.14 -2.75
C ALA A 100 -11.34 -16.70 -2.91
N PHE A 101 -10.09 -16.49 -3.35
CA PHE A 101 -9.58 -15.15 -3.67
C PHE A 101 -10.19 -14.61 -4.95
N TRP A 102 -10.33 -15.45 -5.98
CA TRP A 102 -10.84 -15.08 -7.30
C TRP A 102 -12.37 -15.01 -7.35
N GLU A 103 -13.04 -15.72 -6.44
CA GLU A 103 -14.50 -15.72 -6.28
C GLU A 103 -15.00 -14.64 -5.31
N ASP A 104 -14.10 -13.86 -4.68
CA ASP A 104 -14.50 -12.81 -3.73
C ASP A 104 -15.29 -11.69 -4.44
N HIS A 105 -16.41 -11.30 -3.83
CA HIS A 105 -17.29 -10.24 -4.31
C HIS A 105 -16.62 -8.87 -4.53
N ARG A 106 -15.41 -8.67 -4.03
CA ARG A 106 -14.63 -7.44 -4.23
C ARG A 106 -13.97 -7.33 -5.59
N TRP A 107 -13.93 -8.40 -6.38
CA TRP A 107 -13.62 -8.28 -7.80
C TRP A 107 -14.75 -7.52 -8.50
N GLN A 108 -14.40 -6.37 -9.12
CA GLN A 108 -15.37 -5.53 -9.81
C GLN A 108 -15.93 -6.24 -11.04
N ALA A 109 -17.04 -5.76 -11.60
CA ALA A 109 -17.44 -6.20 -12.94
C ALA A 109 -16.40 -5.75 -13.99
N PRO A 110 -16.23 -6.50 -15.10
CA PRO A 110 -15.40 -6.04 -16.21
C PRO A 110 -15.86 -4.67 -16.72
N ASN A 111 -14.90 -3.78 -17.03
CA ASN A 111 -15.16 -2.49 -17.65
C ASN A 111 -15.47 -2.66 -19.15
N ALA A 112 -15.67 -1.52 -19.86
CA ALA A 112 -16.01 -1.53 -21.28
C ALA A 112 -14.96 -2.19 -22.20
N VAL A 113 -13.73 -2.35 -21.74
CA VAL A 113 -12.64 -3.02 -22.46
C VAL A 113 -12.35 -4.44 -21.92
N GLY A 114 -13.21 -4.96 -21.04
CA GLY A 114 -13.11 -6.31 -20.48
C GLY A 114 -12.11 -6.46 -19.34
N GLU A 115 -11.53 -5.37 -18.84
CA GLU A 115 -10.63 -5.40 -17.69
C GLU A 115 -11.41 -5.43 -16.39
N GLN A 116 -10.95 -6.23 -15.44
CA GLN A 116 -11.50 -6.34 -14.10
C GLN A 116 -10.50 -5.81 -13.07
N TYR A 117 -10.96 -5.36 -11.89
CA TYR A 117 -10.07 -4.85 -10.85
C TYR A 117 -10.54 -5.27 -9.45
N LEU A 118 -9.58 -5.60 -8.58
CA LEU A 118 -9.86 -5.95 -7.19
C LEU A 118 -10.00 -4.69 -6.33
N LYS A 119 -11.16 -4.52 -5.69
CA LYS A 119 -11.38 -3.46 -4.71
C LYS A 119 -10.92 -3.91 -3.31
N LEU A 120 -9.76 -3.45 -2.89
CA LEU A 120 -9.24 -3.78 -1.55
C LEU A 120 -10.15 -3.28 -0.42
N VAL A 121 -10.05 -3.95 0.73
CA VAL A 121 -10.73 -3.54 1.96
C VAL A 121 -10.11 -2.24 2.46
N GLU A 122 -10.91 -1.19 2.53
CA GLU A 122 -10.55 0.11 3.10
C GLU A 122 -11.02 0.16 4.56
N ILE A 123 -10.09 0.29 5.50
CA ILE A 123 -10.37 0.31 6.94
C ILE A 123 -10.12 1.73 7.48
N PRO A 124 -11.11 2.39 8.09
CA PRO A 124 -10.91 3.71 8.70
C PRO A 124 -9.83 3.69 9.77
N VAL A 125 -9.04 4.78 9.84
CA VAL A 125 -8.00 4.96 10.87
C VAL A 125 -8.57 4.81 12.28
N THR A 126 -9.79 5.30 12.53
CA THR A 126 -10.50 5.17 13.81
C THR A 126 -10.84 3.72 14.20
N ILE A 127 -10.88 2.81 13.23
CA ILE A 127 -11.12 1.38 13.45
C ILE A 127 -9.79 0.64 13.60
N ILE A 128 -8.86 0.83 12.66
CA ILE A 128 -7.59 0.10 12.63
C ILE A 128 -6.58 0.61 13.66
N GLY A 129 -6.69 1.87 14.12
CA GLY A 129 -5.92 2.47 15.22
C GLY A 129 -4.40 2.58 15.00
N THR A 130 -3.92 2.34 13.78
CA THR A 130 -2.53 2.57 13.40
C THR A 130 -2.27 4.07 13.25
N ASP A 131 -1.00 4.47 13.14
CA ASP A 131 -0.60 5.88 13.06
C ASP A 131 -1.46 6.66 12.03
N PRO A 132 -2.04 7.81 12.40
CA PRO A 132 -2.95 8.55 11.53
C PRO A 132 -2.24 9.46 10.52
N ALA A 133 -0.93 9.75 10.68
CA ALA A 133 -0.27 10.88 10.02
C ALA A 133 -0.32 10.75 8.49
N GLN A 134 0.00 9.57 7.94
CA GLN A 134 -0.04 9.35 6.50
C GLN A 134 -1.45 9.49 5.93
N ALA A 135 -2.46 8.95 6.61
CA ALA A 135 -3.85 9.02 6.16
C ALA A 135 -4.44 10.44 6.28
N ALA A 136 -4.05 11.20 7.30
CA ALA A 136 -4.55 12.54 7.57
C ALA A 136 -3.95 13.61 6.66
N VAL A 137 -2.70 13.44 6.19
CA VAL A 137 -1.93 14.52 5.52
C VAL A 137 -2.63 15.11 4.29
N LEU A 138 -3.34 14.30 3.51
CA LEU A 138 -4.04 14.77 2.30
C LEU A 138 -5.24 15.66 2.63
N HIS A 139 -5.85 15.44 3.80
CA HIS A 139 -7.04 16.16 4.25
C HIS A 139 -6.70 17.39 5.10
N THR A 140 -5.79 17.24 6.07
CA THR A 140 -5.55 18.24 7.11
C THR A 140 -4.53 19.31 6.69
N ARG A 141 -3.55 18.96 5.85
CA ARG A 141 -2.52 19.91 5.43
C ARG A 141 -3.10 20.92 4.46
N LYS A 142 -2.77 22.20 4.67
CA LYS A 142 -3.15 23.31 3.79
C LYS A 142 -1.94 23.81 2.99
N VAL A 143 -2.22 24.40 1.84
CA VAL A 143 -1.20 25.01 0.97
C VAL A 143 -1.64 26.38 0.48
N THR A 144 -0.66 27.26 0.26
CA THR A 144 -0.84 28.54 -0.45
C THR A 144 -0.39 28.35 -1.89
N LEU A 145 -1.27 28.68 -2.84
CA LEU A 145 -1.00 28.51 -4.27
C LEU A 145 -0.87 29.88 -4.93
N PRO A 146 0.24 30.15 -5.64
CA PRO A 146 0.35 31.36 -6.45
C PRO A 146 -0.71 31.42 -7.55
N PRO A 147 -1.35 32.58 -7.80
CA PRO A 147 -2.39 32.71 -8.82
C PRO A 147 -1.94 32.30 -10.22
N TYR A 148 -0.66 32.48 -10.55
CA TYR A 148 -0.11 32.14 -11.88
C TYR A 148 -0.12 30.64 -12.17
N LEU A 149 -0.27 29.78 -11.16
CA LEU A 149 -0.47 28.35 -11.39
C LEU A 149 -1.85 28.09 -12.01
N GLY A 150 -2.81 29.02 -11.89
CA GLY A 150 -4.19 28.76 -12.33
C GLY A 150 -4.76 27.52 -11.64
N LEU A 151 -4.35 27.29 -10.39
CA LEU A 151 -4.94 26.32 -9.47
C LEU A 151 -5.86 27.09 -8.55
N ASP A 152 -6.98 27.50 -9.11
CA ASP A 152 -8.20 27.69 -8.36
C ASP A 152 -8.47 26.37 -7.62
N GLY A 153 -8.66 26.41 -6.30
CA GLY A 153 -8.80 25.24 -5.43
C GLY A 153 -10.09 24.45 -5.68
N THR A 154 -10.39 24.17 -6.94
CA THR A 154 -11.70 23.86 -7.52
C THR A 154 -11.54 22.82 -8.62
N SER A 155 -11.04 21.64 -8.26
CA SER A 155 -11.56 20.36 -8.75
C SER A 155 -10.67 19.23 -8.20
N ASP A 156 -11.25 18.34 -7.40
CA ASP A 156 -10.84 16.95 -7.52
C ASP A 156 -11.33 16.43 -8.89
N ALA A 157 -10.73 15.38 -9.42
CA ALA A 157 -11.22 14.73 -10.65
C ALA A 157 -12.56 13.96 -10.43
N GLY A 158 -13.33 14.36 -9.42
CA GLY A 158 -14.66 13.85 -9.03
C GLY A 158 -15.72 14.94 -8.78
N GLY A 159 -15.44 16.21 -9.07
CA GLY A 159 -16.41 17.31 -9.01
C GLY A 159 -16.82 17.81 -7.62
N THR A 160 -16.12 17.43 -6.54
CA THR A 160 -16.39 17.92 -5.18
C THR A 160 -15.34 18.96 -4.73
N VAL A 161 -15.84 20.14 -4.39
CA VAL A 161 -15.05 21.32 -3.98
C VAL A 161 -14.38 21.09 -2.62
N VAL A 162 -13.05 21.16 -2.56
CA VAL A 162 -12.32 21.31 -1.28
C VAL A 162 -11.21 22.34 -1.43
N THR A 163 -11.41 23.51 -0.84
CA THR A 163 -10.50 24.65 -0.91
C THR A 163 -9.23 24.43 -0.05
N ASN A 164 -8.08 24.72 -0.67
CA ASN A 164 -6.74 24.88 -0.08
C ASN A 164 -6.12 23.66 0.60
N THR A 165 -6.65 22.45 0.41
CA THR A 165 -6.00 21.24 0.93
C THR A 165 -4.80 20.84 0.08
N PHE A 166 -3.80 20.27 0.74
CA PHE A 166 -2.64 19.68 0.09
C PHE A 166 -3.05 18.58 -0.88
N GLY A 167 -4.01 17.73 -0.51
CA GLY A 167 -4.48 16.63 -1.38
C GLY A 167 -5.06 17.11 -2.71
N ALA A 168 -5.89 18.15 -2.71
CA ALA A 168 -6.46 18.71 -3.94
C ALA A 168 -5.38 19.36 -4.81
N ALA A 169 -4.48 20.14 -4.20
CA ALA A 169 -3.39 20.78 -4.92
C ALA A 169 -2.41 19.76 -5.54
N LEU A 170 -2.04 18.73 -4.76
CA LEU A 170 -1.22 17.62 -5.24
C LEU A 170 -1.87 16.93 -6.44
N ALA A 171 -3.17 16.65 -6.35
CA ALA A 171 -3.88 16.00 -7.44
C ALA A 171 -3.83 16.83 -8.73
N ALA A 172 -4.14 18.11 -8.65
CA ALA A 172 -4.12 18.98 -9.82
C ALA A 172 -2.70 19.13 -10.41
N VAL A 173 -1.67 19.23 -9.57
CA VAL A 173 -0.26 19.31 -10.02
C VAL A 173 0.15 18.04 -10.77
N VAL A 174 -0.15 16.87 -10.21
CA VAL A 174 0.21 15.57 -10.82
C VAL A 174 -0.54 15.37 -12.14
N GLU A 175 -1.84 15.65 -12.15
CA GLU A 175 -2.66 15.52 -13.37
C GLU A 175 -2.18 16.46 -14.47
N ARG A 176 -1.91 17.73 -14.16
CA ARG A 176 -1.37 18.68 -15.15
C ARG A 176 0.01 18.29 -15.64
N SER A 177 0.87 17.76 -14.77
CA SER A 177 2.18 17.25 -15.17
C SER A 177 2.07 16.12 -16.20
N VAL A 178 1.20 15.14 -15.95
CA VAL A 178 0.98 14.02 -16.89
C VAL A 178 0.37 14.54 -18.19
N ASN A 179 -0.60 15.46 -18.12
CA ASN A 179 -1.25 16.03 -19.31
C ASN A 179 -0.27 16.81 -20.19
N VAL A 180 0.62 17.63 -19.62
CA VAL A 180 1.66 18.34 -20.38
C VAL A 180 2.53 17.36 -21.14
N TRP A 181 2.96 16.26 -20.50
CA TRP A 181 3.73 15.23 -21.20
C TRP A 181 2.93 14.58 -22.33
N CYS A 182 1.67 14.21 -22.08
CA CYS A 182 0.80 13.60 -23.09
C CYS A 182 0.56 14.51 -24.30
N ASP A 183 0.41 15.82 -24.07
CA ASP A 183 0.22 16.83 -25.10
C ASP A 183 1.48 17.01 -25.96
N GLU A 184 2.67 17.12 -25.33
CA GLU A 184 3.96 17.22 -26.03
C GLU A 184 4.24 15.99 -26.91
N HIS A 185 3.80 14.81 -26.46
CA HIS A 185 3.94 13.54 -27.18
C HIS A 185 2.76 13.19 -28.08
N LYS A 186 1.75 14.07 -28.17
CA LYS A 186 0.56 13.92 -29.03
C LYS A 186 -0.20 12.60 -28.80
N LEU A 187 -0.31 12.15 -27.55
CA LEU A 187 -1.08 10.94 -27.22
C LEU A 187 -2.56 11.15 -27.55
N SER A 188 -3.13 10.18 -28.26
CA SER A 188 -4.57 10.14 -28.54
C SER A 188 -5.38 9.97 -27.23
N PRO A 189 -6.67 10.34 -27.18
CA PRO A 189 -7.52 10.06 -26.02
C PRO A 189 -7.53 8.59 -25.63
N SER A 190 -7.56 7.68 -26.62
CA SER A 190 -7.52 6.24 -26.38
C SER A 190 -6.19 5.78 -25.77
N ASP A 191 -5.06 6.35 -26.19
CA ASP A 191 -3.76 6.04 -25.57
C ASP A 191 -3.68 6.56 -24.14
N ARG A 192 -4.23 7.75 -23.86
CA ARG A 192 -4.30 8.28 -22.48
C ARG A 192 -5.13 7.37 -21.59
N ASP A 193 -6.29 6.92 -22.06
CA ASP A 193 -7.14 5.98 -21.32
C ASP A 193 -6.40 4.66 -21.05
N ARG A 194 -5.69 4.13 -22.05
CA ARG A 194 -4.88 2.92 -21.89
C ARG A 194 -3.76 3.12 -20.87
N PHE A 195 -3.05 4.24 -20.93
CA PHE A 195 -2.00 4.59 -19.95
C PHE A 195 -2.58 4.69 -18.54
N ASN A 196 -3.78 5.25 -18.42
CA ASN A 196 -4.53 5.36 -17.17
C ASN A 196 -5.23 4.05 -16.76
N GLY A 197 -4.94 2.93 -17.43
CA GLY A 197 -5.54 1.62 -17.16
C GLY A 197 -7.07 1.64 -17.20
N HIS A 198 -7.66 2.50 -18.03
CA HIS A 198 -9.11 2.68 -18.15
C HIS A 198 -9.82 2.90 -16.79
N ARG A 199 -9.15 3.56 -15.84
CA ARG A 199 -9.68 3.89 -14.51
C ARG A 199 -9.87 5.39 -14.36
N PRO A 200 -10.92 5.82 -13.64
CA PRO A 200 -11.10 7.22 -13.31
C PRO A 200 -10.02 7.69 -12.33
N ASN A 201 -9.61 8.95 -12.48
CA ASN A 201 -8.70 9.61 -11.56
C ASN A 201 -9.44 10.06 -10.29
N LEU A 202 -9.74 9.12 -9.38
CA LEU A 202 -10.39 9.48 -8.11
C LEU A 202 -9.33 9.65 -7.01
N LEU A 203 -9.20 10.88 -6.50
CA LEU A 203 -8.44 11.20 -5.29
C LEU A 203 -9.13 10.55 -4.09
N GLN A 204 -8.37 9.81 -3.28
CA GLN A 204 -8.88 9.24 -2.03
C GLN A 204 -8.36 10.10 -0.88
N THR A 205 -9.19 11.00 -0.37
CA THR A 205 -8.87 11.85 0.80
C THR A 205 -9.39 11.28 2.12
N LYS A 206 -9.99 10.08 2.09
CA LYS A 206 -10.48 9.43 3.30
C LYS A 206 -9.31 9.00 4.18
N GLU A 207 -9.47 9.19 5.49
CA GLU A 207 -8.53 8.70 6.51
C GLU A 207 -8.69 7.19 6.70
N ILE A 208 -8.11 6.43 5.76
CA ILE A 208 -8.21 4.97 5.69
C ILE A 208 -6.84 4.35 5.41
N TYR A 209 -6.70 3.07 5.76
CA TYR A 209 -5.65 2.19 5.25
C TYR A 209 -6.25 1.01 4.50
N LYS A 210 -5.52 0.50 3.50
CA LYS A 210 -5.95 -0.64 2.70
C LYS A 210 -5.34 -1.92 3.25
N ALA A 211 -6.17 -2.91 3.54
CA ALA A 211 -5.69 -4.27 3.79
C ALA A 211 -5.42 -4.95 2.44
N ARG A 212 -4.20 -5.47 2.27
CA ARG A 212 -3.73 -6.16 1.06
C ARG A 212 -3.69 -7.68 1.30
N PRO A 213 -3.81 -8.51 0.25
CA PRO A 213 -3.42 -9.92 0.32
C PRO A 213 -2.02 -10.10 0.93
N LEU A 214 -1.84 -11.15 1.72
CA LEU A 214 -0.62 -11.39 2.49
C LEU A 214 0.38 -12.34 1.80
N ASN A 215 0.15 -12.74 0.54
CA ASN A 215 1.13 -13.53 -0.21
C ASN A 215 2.49 -12.81 -0.27
N GLY A 216 3.56 -13.51 0.13
CA GLY A 216 4.91 -12.93 0.24
C GLY A 216 5.13 -11.94 1.38
N ILE A 217 4.19 -11.77 2.32
CA ILE A 217 4.31 -10.81 3.44
C ILE A 217 5.60 -11.02 4.23
N TRP A 218 6.06 -12.27 4.35
CA TRP A 218 7.29 -12.65 5.03
C TRP A 218 8.51 -11.85 4.51
N ALA A 219 8.53 -11.51 3.21
CA ALA A 219 9.66 -10.86 2.56
C ALA A 219 9.63 -9.32 2.64
N THR A 220 8.66 -8.73 3.36
CA THR A 220 8.46 -7.27 3.40
C THR A 220 8.52 -6.61 4.79
N PRO A 221 9.37 -7.05 5.74
CA PRO A 221 9.57 -6.29 6.97
C PRO A 221 10.28 -4.95 6.68
N PRO A 222 10.07 -3.92 7.52
CA PRO A 222 9.15 -3.88 8.66
C PRO A 222 7.68 -3.65 8.24
N PHE A 223 6.77 -3.86 9.18
CA PHE A 223 5.32 -3.92 8.97
C PHE A 223 4.59 -2.65 9.43
N LEU A 224 3.30 -2.58 9.07
CA LEU A 224 2.45 -1.38 9.03
C LEU A 224 2.88 -0.40 7.94
N HIS A 225 2.06 0.63 7.70
CA HIS A 225 2.27 1.58 6.60
C HIS A 225 3.52 2.46 6.80
N ASN A 226 3.95 2.66 8.05
CA ASN A 226 5.09 3.46 8.46
C ASN A 226 6.30 2.61 8.89
N GLY A 227 6.24 1.28 8.74
CA GLY A 227 7.36 0.40 9.10
C GLY A 227 7.70 0.39 10.60
N SER A 228 6.74 0.69 11.48
CA SER A 228 6.96 0.84 12.92
C SER A 228 6.92 -0.47 13.73
N VAL A 229 6.72 -1.62 13.07
CA VAL A 229 6.73 -2.94 13.71
C VAL A 229 7.73 -3.86 12.99
N PRO A 230 8.80 -4.32 13.65
CA PRO A 230 9.93 -4.95 12.95
C PRO A 230 9.66 -6.36 12.42
N THR A 231 8.79 -7.11 13.10
CA THR A 231 8.58 -8.55 12.84
C THR A 231 7.08 -8.90 12.84
N ILE A 232 6.66 -9.94 12.10
CA ILE A 232 5.26 -10.37 12.13
C ILE A 232 4.89 -10.87 13.53
N TYR A 233 5.79 -11.55 14.22
CA TYR A 233 5.54 -11.99 15.59
C TYR A 233 5.25 -10.80 16.52
N SER A 234 5.97 -9.67 16.38
CA SER A 234 5.69 -8.44 17.11
C SER A 234 4.33 -7.84 16.72
N LEU A 235 3.97 -7.89 15.43
CA LEU A 235 2.68 -7.40 14.94
C LEU A 235 1.50 -8.18 15.54
N LEU A 236 1.61 -9.51 15.60
CA LEU A 236 0.60 -10.39 16.19
C LEU A 236 0.60 -10.38 17.73
N SER A 237 1.63 -9.79 18.35
CA SER A 237 1.70 -9.60 19.79
C SER A 237 0.92 -8.34 20.22
N PRO A 238 0.45 -8.27 21.48
CA PRO A 238 -0.18 -7.06 22.02
C PRO A 238 0.70 -5.83 21.84
N VAL A 239 0.09 -4.64 21.69
CA VAL A 239 0.84 -3.39 21.44
C VAL A 239 1.84 -3.07 22.56
N GLU A 240 1.52 -3.45 23.79
CA GLU A 240 2.40 -3.28 24.96
C GLU A 240 3.71 -4.09 24.83
N GLY A 241 3.69 -5.21 24.12
CA GLY A 241 4.86 -6.06 23.87
C GLY A 241 5.66 -5.68 22.62
N ARG A 242 5.22 -4.67 21.85
CA ARG A 242 5.93 -4.24 20.63
C ARG A 242 7.15 -3.37 20.99
N PRO A 243 8.30 -3.54 20.30
CA PRO A 243 9.47 -2.69 20.50
C PRO A 243 9.12 -1.21 20.35
N LYS A 244 9.55 -0.39 21.33
CA LYS A 244 9.36 1.07 21.29
C LYS A 244 10.45 1.80 20.51
N THR A 245 11.62 1.17 20.42
CA THR A 245 12.73 1.61 19.56
C THR A 245 13.39 0.39 18.93
N PHE A 246 13.88 0.53 17.70
CA PHE A 246 14.67 -0.49 17.00
C PHE A 246 15.44 0.12 15.83
N CYS A 247 16.52 -0.53 15.38
CA CYS A 247 17.30 -0.04 14.26
C CYS A 247 16.89 -0.66 12.92
N LEU A 248 16.81 0.19 11.90
CA LEU A 248 16.61 -0.17 10.49
C LEU A 248 17.95 -0.25 9.76
N GLY A 249 17.99 -1.05 8.70
CA GLY A 249 19.16 -1.21 7.81
C GLY A 249 19.95 -2.50 8.04
N ASN A 250 19.58 -3.31 9.03
CA ASN A 250 20.11 -4.65 9.16
C ASN A 250 19.63 -5.54 8.00
N ARG A 251 20.50 -6.43 7.52
CA ARG A 251 20.24 -7.37 6.42
C ARG A 251 20.13 -8.82 6.90
N GLU A 252 20.43 -9.09 8.17
CA GLU A 252 20.21 -10.39 8.80
C GLU A 252 18.72 -10.58 9.05
N TYR A 253 18.16 -11.62 8.45
CA TYR A 253 16.75 -11.98 8.58
C TYR A 253 16.59 -13.02 9.69
N ASP A 254 15.60 -12.82 10.56
CA ASP A 254 15.19 -13.73 11.61
C ASP A 254 13.96 -14.53 11.15
N PRO A 255 14.11 -15.82 10.79
CA PRO A 255 13.00 -16.65 10.31
C PRO A 255 12.04 -17.11 11.40
N GLU A 256 12.42 -17.01 12.68
CA GLU A 256 11.54 -17.36 13.81
C GLU A 256 10.58 -16.22 14.13
N GLN A 257 11.06 -14.98 14.08
CA GLN A 257 10.25 -13.78 14.30
C GLN A 257 9.56 -13.28 13.03
N MET A 258 10.08 -13.69 11.86
CA MET A 258 9.69 -13.23 10.52
C MET A 258 9.87 -11.72 10.36
N GLY A 259 11.13 -11.30 10.35
CA GLY A 259 11.55 -9.91 10.17
C GLY A 259 13.06 -9.76 10.13
N TYR A 260 13.57 -8.52 10.03
CA TYR A 260 15.00 -8.29 10.18
C TYR A 260 15.39 -8.17 11.66
N ARG A 261 16.63 -8.53 11.95
CA ARG A 261 17.30 -8.21 13.21
C ARG A 261 17.30 -6.70 13.46
N THR A 262 17.22 -6.30 14.73
CA THR A 262 16.87 -4.92 15.13
C THR A 262 17.93 -4.23 15.98
N GLU A 263 19.02 -4.93 16.28
CA GLU A 263 20.14 -4.43 17.03
C GLU A 263 20.82 -3.26 16.29
N CYS A 264 21.19 -2.23 17.04
CA CYS A 264 21.80 -1.04 16.47
C CYS A 264 23.30 -1.21 16.22
N SER A 265 23.76 -0.69 15.08
CA SER A 265 25.18 -0.53 14.73
C SER A 265 25.44 0.86 14.18
N PRO A 266 26.70 1.36 14.20
CA PRO A 266 27.03 2.67 13.63
C PRO A 266 26.54 2.83 12.19
N GLY A 267 25.88 3.96 11.89
CA GLY A 267 25.33 4.26 10.56
C GLY A 267 23.92 3.72 10.30
N MET A 268 23.32 2.99 11.25
CA MET A 268 21.92 2.58 11.16
C MET A 268 20.98 3.71 11.61
N PHE A 269 19.74 3.65 11.15
CA PHE A 269 18.68 4.56 11.56
C PHE A 269 17.88 3.94 12.71
N GLN A 270 17.87 4.60 13.87
CA GLN A 270 17.04 4.18 14.99
C GLN A 270 15.62 4.75 14.81
N LEU A 271 14.64 3.87 14.66
CA LEU A 271 13.23 4.23 14.68
C LEU A 271 12.76 4.33 16.13
N ASP A 272 12.08 5.42 16.46
CA ASP A 272 11.42 5.64 17.75
C ASP A 272 9.92 5.80 17.53
N THR A 273 9.13 4.92 18.14
CA THR A 273 7.68 4.84 17.96
C THR A 273 6.92 5.89 18.78
N SER A 274 7.61 6.72 19.56
CA SER A 274 7.02 7.88 20.26
C SER A 274 6.95 9.14 19.40
N ILE A 275 7.62 9.13 18.24
CA ILE A 275 7.61 10.25 17.28
C ILE A 275 6.32 10.21 16.46
N ASP A 276 5.68 11.37 16.27
CA ASP A 276 4.51 11.52 15.40
C ASP A 276 4.81 10.97 13.99
N GLY A 277 3.96 10.08 13.49
CA GLY A 277 4.16 9.40 12.22
C GLY A 277 4.80 8.01 12.36
N ASN A 278 5.41 7.70 13.51
CA ASN A 278 6.07 6.43 13.78
C ASN A 278 5.30 5.54 14.77
N HIS A 279 4.06 5.87 15.14
CA HIS A 279 3.34 5.07 16.13
C HIS A 279 3.21 3.60 15.67
N ASN A 280 3.40 2.69 16.62
CA ASN A 280 3.26 1.24 16.44
C ASN A 280 1.96 0.69 17.04
N THR A 281 0.95 1.54 17.18
CA THR A 281 -0.37 1.22 17.73
C THR A 281 -1.28 0.55 16.69
N GLY A 282 -2.44 0.07 17.15
CA GLY A 282 -3.46 -0.46 16.26
C GLY A 282 -3.11 -1.80 15.63
N HIS A 283 -4.01 -2.30 14.79
CA HIS A 283 -3.95 -3.66 14.25
C HIS A 283 -3.67 -4.68 15.38
N GLU A 284 -4.39 -4.53 16.49
CA GLU A 284 -4.10 -5.22 17.74
C GLU A 284 -5.03 -6.42 17.95
N PHE A 285 -4.43 -7.54 18.35
CA PHE A 285 -5.14 -8.70 18.89
C PHE A 285 -5.12 -8.64 20.42
N ARG A 286 -6.24 -8.22 21.01
CA ARG A 286 -6.39 -8.04 22.46
C ARG A 286 -7.80 -8.43 22.91
N ASN A 287 -7.90 -9.09 24.06
CA ASN A 287 -9.20 -9.45 24.63
C ASN A 287 -9.99 -8.19 25.00
N GLY A 288 -11.25 -8.11 24.58
CA GLY A 288 -12.10 -6.95 24.83
C GLY A 288 -12.96 -6.58 23.61
N PRO A 289 -13.62 -5.42 23.65
CA PRO A 289 -14.40 -4.93 22.52
C PRO A 289 -13.51 -4.62 21.32
N ARG A 290 -14.03 -4.87 20.12
CA ARG A 290 -13.37 -4.48 18.86
C ARG A 290 -13.51 -2.97 18.59
N GLY A 291 -12.63 -2.43 17.77
CA GLY A 291 -12.55 -1.01 17.42
C GLY A 291 -11.41 -0.29 18.15
N GLN A 292 -11.18 0.98 17.82
CA GLN A 292 -10.09 1.79 18.40
C GLN A 292 -8.72 1.09 18.34
N GLY A 293 -8.44 0.38 17.26
CA GLY A 293 -7.21 -0.37 17.07
C GLY A 293 -7.28 -1.86 17.36
N VAL A 294 -8.29 -2.34 18.07
CA VAL A 294 -8.47 -3.77 18.38
C VAL A 294 -9.26 -4.46 17.25
N ILE A 295 -8.61 -5.38 16.55
CA ILE A 295 -9.18 -6.09 15.38
C ILE A 295 -9.66 -7.51 15.68
N GLY A 296 -9.22 -8.08 16.80
CA GLY A 296 -9.59 -9.44 17.20
C GLY A 296 -9.22 -9.73 18.64
N ARG A 297 -9.60 -10.93 19.11
CA ARG A 297 -9.23 -11.42 20.45
C ARG A 297 -7.72 -11.55 20.61
N GLY A 298 -7.26 -11.65 21.85
CA GLY A 298 -5.87 -11.97 22.13
C GLY A 298 -5.47 -13.32 21.53
N LEU A 299 -4.22 -13.42 21.09
CA LEU A 299 -3.60 -14.64 20.59
C LEU A 299 -2.64 -15.22 21.63
N SER A 300 -2.71 -16.53 21.82
CA SER A 300 -1.69 -17.27 22.58
C SER A 300 -0.34 -17.27 21.84
N HIS A 301 0.72 -17.73 22.51
CA HIS A 301 2.02 -17.92 21.85
C HIS A 301 1.92 -18.91 20.67
N GLU A 302 1.31 -20.08 20.90
CA GLU A 302 1.17 -21.10 19.85
C GLU A 302 0.35 -20.63 18.66
N GLU A 303 -0.73 -19.89 18.88
CA GLU A 303 -1.52 -19.33 17.77
C GLU A 303 -0.74 -18.33 16.93
N ARG A 304 0.16 -17.55 17.54
CA ARG A 304 1.06 -16.65 16.81
C ARG A 304 2.04 -17.46 15.96
N LEU A 305 2.65 -18.51 16.53
CA LEU A 305 3.56 -19.39 15.80
C LEU A 305 2.87 -20.13 14.64
N ASP A 306 1.66 -20.63 14.87
CA ASP A 306 0.85 -21.30 13.85
C ASP A 306 0.51 -20.33 12.70
N LEU A 307 0.09 -19.09 13.01
CA LEU A 307 -0.12 -18.04 12.01
C LEU A 307 1.17 -17.71 11.25
N LEU A 308 2.31 -17.59 11.93
CA LEU A 308 3.60 -17.35 11.28
C LEU A 308 3.90 -18.45 10.25
N GLU A 309 3.81 -19.72 10.62
CA GLU A 309 4.03 -20.84 9.70
C GLU A 309 3.09 -20.80 8.50
N PHE A 310 1.80 -20.50 8.73
CA PHE A 310 0.87 -20.33 7.61
C PHE A 310 1.29 -19.18 6.67
N LEU A 311 1.74 -18.04 7.21
CA LEU A 311 2.19 -16.91 6.41
C LEU A 311 3.48 -17.19 5.62
N LYS A 312 4.34 -18.11 6.07
CA LYS A 312 5.49 -18.60 5.28
C LYS A 312 5.03 -19.32 4.01
N SER A 313 3.89 -20.00 4.09
CA SER A 313 3.35 -20.79 2.96
C SER A 313 2.66 -19.96 1.86
N LEU A 314 2.51 -18.64 2.05
CA LEU A 314 1.75 -17.75 1.15
C LEU A 314 2.56 -17.09 0.04
#